data_AF-A0A9D9VX08-F1
#
_entry.id   AF-A0A9D9VX08-F1
#
_cell.length_a   1.000
_cell.length_b   1.000
_cell.length_c   1.000
_cell.angle_alpha   90.00
_cell.angle_beta   90.00
_cell.angle_gamma   90.00
#
_symmetry.space_group_name_H-M   'P 1'
#
loop_
_entity.id
_entity.type
_entity.pdbx_description
1 polymer ?
#
loop_
_entity_poly.entity_id
_entity_poly.type
_entity_poly.pdbx_seq_one_letter_code
_entity_poly.pdbx_strand_id
1 'polypeptide(L)'
;MKEEDKLLRKVGTTNPFTVPEGYFENLTSEVMNRLPEKEKTEFSVKKVTLWDRVKPWAYMAAMFAGAALIIRIASSNQGTDKSVITEKETSEAVSDQYIDAALDHSMMDDYSLYVYLADESVE
;
A
#
# COMPACT_ATOMS: atom_id res chain seq x y z
N MET A 1 -8.21 11.18 -65.34
CA MET A 1 -9.15 12.03 -66.10
C MET A 1 -10.45 11.34 -66.47
N LYS A 2 -10.51 10.38 -67.42
CA LYS A 2 -11.82 9.84 -67.87
C LYS A 2 -12.67 9.11 -66.80
N GLU A 3 -12.05 8.53 -65.77
CA GLU A 3 -12.79 7.80 -64.72
C GLU A 3 -13.29 8.72 -63.59
N GLU A 4 -12.54 9.77 -63.21
CA GLU A 4 -13.04 10.75 -62.23
C GLU A 4 -14.27 11.52 -62.74
N ASP A 5 -14.30 11.86 -64.04
CA ASP A 5 -15.44 12.54 -64.66
C ASP A 5 -16.72 11.69 -64.65
N LYS A 6 -16.58 10.36 -64.81
CA LYS A 6 -17.71 9.41 -64.74
C LYS A 6 -18.25 9.32 -63.31
N LEU A 7 -17.37 9.30 -62.31
CA LEU A 7 -17.74 9.27 -60.90
C LEU A 7 -18.43 10.59 -60.48
N LEU A 8 -17.88 11.74 -60.87
CA LEU A 8 -18.47 13.06 -60.61
C LEU A 8 -19.83 13.22 -61.28
N ARG A 9 -20.02 12.70 -62.50
CA ARG A 9 -21.34 12.69 -63.16
C ARG A 9 -22.35 11.77 -62.49
N LYS A 10 -21.92 10.64 -61.92
CA LYS A 10 -22.81 9.64 -61.33
C LYS A 10 -23.19 9.96 -59.88
N VAL A 11 -22.27 10.55 -59.11
CA VAL A 11 -22.42 10.79 -57.67
C VAL A 11 -22.61 12.28 -57.34
N GLY A 12 -22.17 13.18 -58.23
CA GLY A 12 -22.18 14.62 -57.98
C GLY A 12 -21.07 15.07 -57.04
N THR A 13 -20.89 16.39 -56.91
CA THR A 13 -19.96 17.02 -55.95
C THR A 13 -20.68 17.43 -54.66
N THR A 14 -21.98 17.20 -54.56
CA THR A 14 -22.79 17.56 -53.40
C THR A 14 -22.50 16.62 -52.24
N ASN A 15 -22.13 17.19 -51.09
CA ASN A 15 -21.93 16.42 -49.87
C ASN A 15 -23.26 15.80 -49.41
N PRO A 16 -23.40 14.45 -49.38
CA PRO A 16 -24.62 13.80 -48.92
C PRO A 16 -24.80 13.87 -47.39
N PHE A 17 -23.74 14.21 -46.66
CA PHE A 17 -23.78 14.35 -45.21
C PHE A 17 -24.08 15.80 -44.85
N THR A 18 -25.35 16.08 -44.59
CA THR A 18 -25.79 17.33 -43.97
C THR A 18 -26.24 17.04 -42.55
N VAL A 19 -25.79 17.85 -41.61
CA VAL A 19 -26.27 17.78 -40.22
C VAL A 19 -27.42 18.76 -40.05
N PRO A 20 -28.42 18.45 -39.20
CA PRO A 20 -29.41 19.42 -38.78
C PRO A 20 -28.75 20.67 -38.16
N GLU A 21 -29.41 21.82 -38.31
CA GLU A 21 -28.95 23.04 -37.63
C GLU A 21 -28.91 22.84 -36.12
N GLY A 22 -27.83 23.29 -35.47
CA GLY A 22 -27.61 23.13 -34.03
C GLY A 22 -27.17 21.73 -33.56
N TYR A 23 -26.96 20.75 -34.46
CA TYR A 23 -26.50 19.40 -34.08
C TYR A 23 -25.20 19.43 -33.27
N PHE A 24 -24.17 20.13 -33.77
CA PHE A 24 -22.88 20.22 -33.08
C PHE A 24 -22.92 21.12 -31.84
N GLU A 25 -23.85 22.08 -31.78
CA GLU A 25 -24.03 22.95 -30.61
C GLU A 25 -24.55 22.17 -29.41
N ASN A 26 -25.46 21.22 -29.65
CA ASN A 26 -26.06 20.38 -28.60
C ASN A 26 -25.29 19.08 -28.33
N LEU A 27 -24.36 18.68 -29.20
CA LEU A 27 -23.60 17.44 -29.08
C LEU A 27 -22.87 17.34 -27.74
N THR A 28 -22.17 18.39 -27.31
CA THR A 28 -21.41 18.36 -26.06
C THR A 28 -22.33 18.16 -24.86
N SER A 29 -23.46 18.87 -24.81
CA SER A 29 -24.46 18.73 -23.75
C SER A 29 -25.08 17.34 -23.74
N GLU A 30 -25.43 16.81 -24.91
CA GLU A 30 -25.98 15.47 -25.05
C GLU A 30 -24.98 14.38 -24.65
N VAL A 31 -23.71 14.50 -25.05
CA VAL A 31 -22.64 13.60 -24.62
C VAL A 31 -22.48 13.65 -23.10
N MET A 32 -22.35 14.84 -22.51
CA MET A 32 -22.20 15.00 -21.06
C MET A 32 -23.39 14.47 -20.26
N ASN A 33 -24.61 14.61 -20.79
CA ASN A 33 -25.83 14.08 -20.17
C ASN A 33 -25.96 12.55 -20.34
N ARG A 34 -25.38 11.97 -21.39
CA ARG A 34 -25.35 10.52 -21.64
C ARG A 34 -24.18 9.82 -20.98
N LEU A 35 -23.14 10.55 -20.56
CA LEU A 35 -22.14 9.97 -19.68
C LEU A 35 -22.91 9.44 -18.46
N PRO A 36 -22.66 8.20 -18.03
CA PRO A 36 -23.18 7.77 -16.74
C PRO A 36 -22.77 8.85 -15.74
N GLU A 37 -23.65 9.17 -14.78
CA GLU A 37 -23.18 9.86 -13.59
C GLU A 37 -21.96 9.08 -13.17
N LYS A 38 -20.76 9.64 -13.41
CA LYS A 38 -19.54 9.07 -12.86
C LYS A 38 -19.95 8.96 -11.43
N GLU A 39 -20.10 7.72 -10.96
CA GLU A 39 -20.25 7.43 -9.56
C GLU A 39 -19.25 8.40 -8.99
N LYS A 40 -19.75 9.43 -8.29
CA LYS A 40 -18.91 10.12 -7.36
C LYS A 40 -18.64 8.94 -6.47
N THR A 41 -17.57 8.22 -6.80
CA THR A 41 -16.81 7.47 -5.87
C THR A 41 -16.66 8.55 -4.85
N GLU A 42 -17.53 8.44 -3.86
CA GLU A 42 -17.18 8.69 -2.53
C GLU A 42 -15.90 7.86 -2.35
N PHE A 43 -14.78 8.35 -2.90
CA PHE A 43 -13.75 8.98 -2.10
C PHE A 43 -14.43 9.75 -0.96
N SER A 44 -15.16 9.02 -0.11
CA SER A 44 -14.99 9.04 1.31
C SER A 44 -13.49 8.95 1.44
N VAL A 45 -12.86 10.12 1.36
CA VAL A 45 -11.56 10.37 1.93
C VAL A 45 -11.75 9.80 3.31
N LYS A 46 -11.28 8.57 3.51
CA LYS A 46 -11.40 7.84 4.76
C LYS A 46 -10.69 8.77 5.72
N LYS A 47 -11.47 9.61 6.40
CA LYS A 47 -10.96 10.70 7.21
C LYS A 47 -10.05 9.99 8.17
N VAL A 48 -8.74 10.18 8.03
CA VAL A 48 -7.76 9.36 8.76
C VAL A 48 -8.10 9.57 10.23
N THR A 49 -8.80 8.60 10.81
CA THR A 49 -9.41 8.79 12.12
C THR A 49 -8.26 8.76 13.11
N LEU A 50 -8.25 9.71 14.05
CA LEU A 50 -7.18 9.86 15.04
C LEU A 50 -6.86 8.53 15.77
N TRP A 51 -7.81 7.60 15.80
CA TRP A 51 -7.66 6.21 16.22
C TRP A 51 -6.46 5.47 15.62
N ASP A 52 -6.14 5.69 14.34
CA ASP A 52 -5.02 4.99 13.71
C ASP A 52 -3.66 5.43 14.25
N ARG A 53 -3.55 6.66 14.79
CA ARG A 53 -2.35 7.14 15.50
C ARG A 53 -2.31 6.72 16.96
N VAL A 54 -3.48 6.57 17.59
CA VAL A 54 -3.57 6.20 19.02
C VAL A 54 -3.39 4.70 19.23
N LYS A 55 -3.73 3.85 18.25
CA LYS A 55 -3.51 2.39 18.30
C LYS A 55 -2.11 1.98 18.78
N PRO A 56 -1.00 2.40 18.13
CA PRO A 56 0.34 1.99 18.56
C PRO A 56 0.68 2.50 19.97
N TRP A 57 0.28 3.72 20.32
CA TRP A 57 0.51 4.28 21.66
C TRP A 57 -0.29 3.56 22.74
N ALA A 58 -1.51 3.13 22.44
CA ALA A 58 -2.35 2.34 23.34
C ALA A 58 -1.72 0.97 23.64
N TYR A 59 -1.15 0.29 22.64
CA TYR A 59 -0.42 -0.96 22.85
C TYR A 59 0.81 -0.76 23.74
N MET A 60 1.60 0.29 23.49
CA MET A 60 2.74 0.61 24.35
C MET A 60 2.30 0.90 25.78
N ALA A 61 1.27 1.74 25.97
CA ALA A 61 0.73 2.03 27.29
C ALA A 61 0.22 0.77 28.01
N ALA A 62 -0.42 -0.16 27.30
CA ALA A 62 -0.87 -1.43 27.86
C ALA A 62 0.31 -2.32 28.29
N MET A 63 1.39 -2.39 27.50
CA MET A 63 2.60 -3.12 27.87
C MET A 63 3.25 -2.54 29.13
N PHE A 64 3.40 -1.21 29.21
CA PHE A 64 3.95 -0.55 30.40
C PHE A 64 3.06 -0.73 31.64
N ALA A 65 1.73 -0.62 31.48
CA ALA A 65 0.79 -0.85 32.57
C ALA A 65 0.84 -2.31 33.06
N GLY A 66 0.94 -3.28 32.13
CA GLY A 66 1.11 -4.69 32.43
C GLY A 66 2.40 -4.96 33.21
N ALA A 67 3.54 -4.46 32.73
CA ALA A 67 4.82 -4.60 33.42
C ALA A 67 4.81 -3.92 34.80
N ALA A 68 4.25 -2.71 34.90
CA ALA A 68 4.13 -1.99 36.17
C ALA A 68 3.23 -2.73 37.18
N LEU A 69 2.16 -3.38 36.71
CA LEU A 69 1.28 -4.18 37.57
C LEU A 69 1.99 -5.43 38.09
N ILE A 70 2.73 -6.14 37.22
CA ILE A 70 3.55 -7.29 37.62
C ILE A 70 4.59 -6.87 38.66
N ILE A 71 5.34 -5.78 38.42
CA ILE A 71 6.32 -5.23 39.36
C ILE A 71 5.65 -4.82 40.67
N ARG A 72 4.48 -4.16 40.62
CA ARG A 72 3.78 -3.67 41.81
C ARG A 72 3.25 -4.82 42.68
N ILE A 73 2.73 -5.89 42.09
CA ILE A 73 2.32 -7.09 42.82
C ILE A 73 3.53 -7.81 43.41
N ALA A 74 4.60 -8.01 42.62
CA ALA A 74 5.82 -8.66 43.10
C ALA A 74 6.53 -7.87 44.22
N SER A 75 6.58 -6.54 44.10
CA SER A 75 7.17 -5.64 45.10
C SER A 75 6.28 -5.44 46.32
N SER A 76 4.96 -5.65 46.23
CA SER A 76 4.06 -5.59 47.39
C SER A 76 4.30 -6.73 48.39
N ASN A 77 4.84 -7.85 47.93
CA ASN A 77 5.14 -9.02 48.78
C ASN A 77 6.59 -9.05 49.28
N GLN A 78 7.44 -8.13 48.81
CA GLN A 78 8.85 -8.07 49.20
C GLN A 78 9.14 -6.67 49.76
N GLY A 79 9.13 -6.58 51.08
CA GLY A 79 9.62 -5.39 51.78
C GLY A 79 11.06 -5.13 51.38
N THR A 80 11.29 -3.94 50.79
CA THR A 80 12.58 -3.26 50.65
C THR A 80 13.78 -4.12 50.29
N ASP A 81 14.11 -4.20 49.00
CA ASP A 81 15.50 -4.03 48.57
C ASP A 81 15.57 -3.42 47.18
N LYS A 82 16.19 -2.24 47.10
CA LYS A 82 16.50 -1.55 45.86
C LYS A 82 17.84 -2.09 45.34
N SER A 83 17.82 -2.96 44.34
CA SER A 83 19.00 -3.24 43.53
C SER A 83 18.72 -2.98 42.05
N VAL A 84 19.35 -1.91 41.60
CA VAL A 84 19.73 -1.51 40.24
C VAL A 84 19.80 -2.68 39.23
N ILE A 85 19.07 -2.51 38.12
CA ILE A 85 19.38 -2.85 36.72
C ILE A 85 20.26 -4.08 36.52
N THR A 86 19.71 -5.15 35.97
CA THR A 86 20.33 -5.94 34.88
C THR A 86 19.26 -6.83 34.25
N GLU A 87 19.21 -6.73 32.93
CA GLU A 87 18.48 -7.52 31.95
C GLU A 87 18.38 -9.01 32.29
N LYS A 88 17.21 -9.58 32.08
CA LYS A 88 17.12 -10.93 31.50
C LYS A 88 15.80 -11.06 30.77
N GLU A 89 15.73 -10.42 29.59
CA GLU A 89 14.79 -10.84 28.58
C GLU A 89 15.13 -12.26 28.14
N THR A 90 14.09 -13.06 28.12
CA THR A 90 13.99 -14.38 27.52
C THR A 90 13.98 -14.24 26.00
N SER A 91 15.15 -14.27 25.39
CA SER A 91 15.36 -14.77 24.02
C SER A 91 16.85 -14.98 23.87
N GLU A 92 17.26 -16.16 23.43
CA GLU A 92 18.65 -16.45 23.12
C GLU A 92 19.12 -15.46 22.04
N ALA A 93 19.88 -14.45 22.46
CA ALA A 93 20.63 -13.61 21.57
C ALA A 93 21.75 -14.48 20.98
N VAL A 94 21.49 -15.08 19.82
CA VAL A 94 22.58 -15.43 18.92
C VAL A 94 23.16 -14.10 18.49
N SER A 95 24.21 -13.65 19.19
CA SER A 95 24.84 -12.36 18.93
C SER A 95 25.21 -12.25 17.45
N ASP A 96 24.99 -11.09 16.82
CA ASP A 96 25.37 -10.84 15.42
C ASP A 96 26.84 -11.24 15.14
N GLN A 97 27.72 -11.11 16.12
CA GLN A 97 29.11 -11.61 16.07
C GLN A 97 29.25 -13.12 15.81
N TYR A 98 28.36 -13.95 16.36
CA TYR A 98 28.38 -15.40 16.14
C TYR A 98 27.80 -15.75 14.77
N ILE A 99 26.79 -15.00 14.32
CA ILE A 99 26.20 -15.14 12.98
C ILE A 99 27.23 -14.77 11.93
N ASP A 100 27.91 -13.63 12.09
CA ASP A 100 28.96 -13.17 11.18
C ASP A 100 30.15 -14.16 11.14
N ALA A 101 30.57 -14.68 12.30
CA ALA A 101 31.65 -15.67 12.35
C ALA A 101 31.27 -17.01 11.68
N ALA A 102 30.02 -17.45 11.83
CA ALA A 102 29.52 -18.64 11.14
C ALA A 102 29.39 -18.42 9.63
N LEU A 103 28.97 -17.23 9.21
CA LEU A 103 28.85 -16.83 7.81
C LEU A 103 30.23 -16.78 7.13
N ASP A 104 31.22 -16.15 7.77
CA ASP A 104 32.60 -16.05 7.29
C ASP A 104 33.26 -17.44 7.17
N HIS A 105 33.02 -18.32 8.16
CA HIS A 105 33.51 -19.69 8.12
C HIS A 105 32.85 -20.54 7.01
N SER A 106 31.63 -20.19 6.60
CA SER A 106 30.90 -20.91 5.54
C SER A 106 31.35 -20.51 4.12
N MET A 107 32.17 -19.45 3.98
CA MET A 107 32.51 -18.82 2.69
C MET A 107 31.30 -18.50 1.80
N MET A 108 30.12 -18.31 2.41
CA MET A 108 28.88 -17.98 1.72
C MET A 108 28.88 -16.49 1.39
N ASP A 109 28.68 -16.15 0.12
CA ASP A 109 28.50 -14.75 -0.29
C ASP A 109 27.05 -14.28 -0.12
N ASP A 110 26.85 -12.96 -0.03
CA ASP A 110 25.53 -12.35 0.15
C ASP A 110 24.57 -12.75 -0.98
N TYR A 111 25.08 -12.99 -2.19
CA TYR A 111 24.27 -13.41 -3.35
C TYR A 111 23.72 -14.83 -3.16
N SER A 112 24.53 -15.74 -2.64
CA SER A 112 24.14 -17.12 -2.34
C SER A 112 23.09 -17.18 -1.22
N LEU A 113 23.20 -16.29 -0.23
CA LEU A 113 22.17 -16.12 0.81
C LEU A 113 20.82 -15.71 0.18
N TYR A 114 20.82 -14.73 -0.72
CA TYR A 114 19.59 -14.29 -1.40
C TYR A 114 18.97 -15.40 -2.26
N VAL A 115 19.78 -16.16 -3.00
CA VAL A 115 19.28 -17.27 -3.83
C VAL A 115 18.63 -18.34 -2.97
N TYR A 116 19.24 -18.71 -1.84
CA TYR A 116 18.68 -19.71 -0.94
C TYR A 116 17.34 -19.26 -0.33
N LEU A 117 17.28 -18.01 0.17
CA LEU A 117 16.05 -17.43 0.71
C LEU A 117 14.96 -17.27 -0.35
N ALA A 118 15.35 -17.00 -1.59
CA ALA A 118 14.42 -16.92 -2.70
C ALA A 118 13.88 -18.31 -3.11
N ASP A 119 14.72 -19.35 -3.09
CA ASP A 119 14.31 -20.72 -3.43
C ASP A 119 13.33 -21.30 -2.39
N GLU A 120 13.54 -21.03 -1.09
CA GLU A 120 12.57 -21.38 -0.03
C GLU A 120 11.23 -20.64 -0.17
N SER A 121 11.21 -19.47 -0.81
CA SER A 121 9.98 -18.69 -1.01
C SER A 121 9.12 -19.17 -2.20
N VAL A 122 9.56 -20.22 -2.91
CA VAL A 122 8.92 -20.74 -4.13
C VAL A 122 8.12 -22.04 -3.92
N GLU A 123 8.01 -22.57 -2.68
CA GLU A 123 7.00 -23.60 -2.34
C GLU A 123 5.68 -23.05 -1.79
#